data_AF-A0A1S1TK33-F1
#
_entry.id   AF-A0A1S1TK33-F1
#
_cell.length_a   1.000
_cell.length_b   1.000
_cell.length_c   1.000
_cell.angle_alpha   90.00
_cell.angle_beta   90.00
_cell.angle_gamma   90.00
#
_symmetry.space_group_name_H-M   'P 1'
#
loop_
_entity.id
_entity.type
_entity.pdbx_description
1 polymer ?
#
loop_
_entity_poly.entity_id
_entity_poly.type
_entity_poly.pdbx_seq_one_letter_code
_entity_poly.pdbx_strand_id
1 'polypeptide(L)'
;MTTLIDSGKREGGYIIGELQSETGGMYARERGTLLAGTVGKSGMVVGVVTASGKYTPLTPGATDGSEDAAAILFSSVDASAADAPAVFHVRGCEVNDAELIWPDGISANDKAAAIAALKAKGIIVR
;
A
#
# COMPACT_ATOMS: atom_id res chain seq x y z
N MET A 1 0.60 -33.50 -5.01
CA MET A 1 1.65 -32.47 -4.85
C MET A 1 1.21 -31.27 -5.67
N THR A 2 0.48 -30.36 -5.04
CA THR A 2 -0.09 -29.19 -5.71
C THR A 2 1.02 -28.18 -5.87
N THR A 3 1.48 -27.99 -7.10
CA THR A 3 2.48 -26.99 -7.44
C THR A 3 1.86 -25.62 -7.24
N LEU A 4 2.14 -25.00 -6.09
CA LEU A 4 1.90 -23.57 -5.89
C LEU A 4 2.96 -22.83 -6.70
N ILE A 5 2.73 -22.66 -7.99
CA ILE A 5 3.25 -21.47 -8.65
C ILE A 5 2.39 -20.33 -8.15
N ASP A 6 2.79 -19.74 -7.02
CA ASP A 6 2.47 -18.33 -6.83
C ASP A 6 3.00 -17.65 -8.10
N SER A 7 2.10 -17.16 -8.94
CA SER A 7 2.46 -16.30 -10.10
C SER A 7 2.98 -14.95 -9.59
N GLY A 8 3.75 -14.99 -8.51
CA GLY A 8 3.60 -14.13 -7.36
C GLY A 8 4.39 -12.88 -7.51
N LYS A 9 3.68 -11.76 -7.44
CA LYS A 9 4.34 -10.46 -7.31
C LYS A 9 5.36 -10.55 -6.18
N ARG A 10 6.63 -10.39 -6.55
CA ARG A 10 7.75 -10.34 -5.60
C ARG A 10 7.48 -9.21 -4.60
N GLU A 11 7.94 -9.37 -3.38
CA GLU A 11 7.91 -8.28 -2.40
C GLU A 11 8.62 -7.05 -2.98
N GLY A 12 7.96 -5.90 -2.94
CA GLY A 12 8.46 -4.68 -3.57
C GLY A 12 8.58 -4.74 -5.10
N GLY A 13 8.01 -5.73 -5.79
CA GLY A 13 8.09 -5.86 -7.26
C GLY A 13 7.49 -4.67 -8.02
N TYR A 14 6.63 -3.88 -7.37
CA TYR A 14 6.03 -2.66 -7.89
C TYR A 14 6.98 -1.44 -7.87
N ILE A 15 8.13 -1.53 -7.19
CA ILE A 15 9.03 -0.39 -6.99
C ILE A 15 9.86 -0.17 -8.25
N ILE A 16 9.79 1.04 -8.80
CA ILE A 16 10.69 1.51 -9.86
C ILE A 16 11.94 2.13 -9.23
N GLY A 17 11.75 2.92 -8.17
CA GLY A 17 12.84 3.51 -7.40
C GLY A 17 12.36 3.96 -6.02
N GLU A 18 13.28 4.02 -5.07
CA GLU A 18 13.00 4.54 -3.72
C GLU A 18 14.21 5.27 -3.15
N LEU A 19 13.94 6.32 -2.39
CA LEU A 19 14.95 7.09 -1.70
C LEU A 19 15.42 6.38 -0.44
N GLN A 20 16.75 6.42 -0.23
CA GLN A 20 17.41 5.99 0.99
C GLN A 20 17.83 7.19 1.83
N SER A 21 18.02 6.99 3.13
CA SER A 21 18.57 8.04 4.01
C SER A 21 20.06 8.24 3.74
N GLU A 22 20.53 9.49 3.81
CA GLU A 22 21.95 9.84 3.69
C GLU A 22 22.82 9.19 4.78
N THR A 23 22.22 8.84 5.92
CA THR A 23 22.89 8.17 7.06
C THR A 23 22.84 6.65 6.99
N GLY A 24 22.35 6.08 5.89
CA GLY A 24 21.98 4.68 5.81
C GLY A 24 20.61 4.42 6.44
N GLY A 25 19.77 3.65 5.75
CA GLY A 25 18.40 3.34 6.17
C GLY A 25 17.36 3.57 5.07
N MET A 26 16.14 3.11 5.31
CA MET A 26 15.06 3.15 4.33
C MET A 26 14.16 4.35 4.57
N TYR A 27 14.48 5.49 3.94
CA TYR A 27 13.72 6.74 4.08
C TYR A 27 12.28 6.60 3.58
N ALA A 28 12.09 5.90 2.45
CA ALA A 28 10.79 5.73 1.81
C ALA A 28 9.79 4.86 2.59
N ARG A 29 10.27 4.10 3.60
CA ARG A 29 9.50 3.04 4.25
C ARG A 29 9.24 3.35 5.72
N GLU A 30 8.07 2.95 6.20
CA GLU A 30 7.71 2.99 7.62
C GLU A 30 7.05 1.70 8.08
N ARG A 31 7.22 1.40 9.37
CA ARG A 31 6.50 0.32 10.04
C ARG A 31 5.15 0.85 10.48
N GLY A 32 4.11 0.06 10.27
CA GLY A 32 2.77 0.33 10.75
C GLY A 32 2.04 -0.95 11.09
N THR A 33 0.73 -0.84 11.21
CA THR A 33 -0.16 -1.97 11.51
C THR A 33 -1.22 -2.07 10.43
N LEU A 34 -1.34 -3.26 9.83
CA LEU A 34 -2.45 -3.60 8.96
C LEU A 34 -3.63 -4.06 9.83
N LEU A 35 -4.80 -3.48 9.58
CA LEU A 35 -6.04 -3.75 10.32
C LEU A 35 -6.47 -5.21 10.15
N ALA A 36 -6.96 -5.80 11.24
CA ALA A 36 -7.56 -7.14 11.24
C ALA A 36 -8.63 -7.31 10.13
N GLY A 37 -8.78 -8.52 9.61
CA GLY A 37 -9.71 -8.86 8.54
C GLY A 37 -9.15 -8.70 7.12
N THR A 38 -7.86 -8.38 6.97
CA THR A 38 -7.23 -8.13 5.67
C THR A 38 -6.12 -9.15 5.39
N VAL A 39 -6.10 -9.75 4.19
CA VAL A 39 -4.90 -10.46 3.67
C VAL A 39 -4.22 -9.55 2.66
N GLY A 40 -3.26 -8.77 3.15
CA GLY A 40 -2.51 -7.80 2.37
C GLY A 40 -1.50 -8.47 1.42
N LYS A 41 -1.40 -7.94 0.20
CA LYS A 41 -0.40 -8.35 -0.80
C LYS A 41 0.52 -7.17 -1.13
N SER A 42 1.78 -7.47 -1.47
CA SER A 42 2.74 -6.49 -1.98
C SER A 42 2.11 -5.65 -3.10
N GLY A 43 2.21 -4.32 -3.01
CA GLY A 43 1.63 -3.38 -3.97
C GLY A 43 0.19 -2.95 -3.66
N MET A 44 -0.44 -3.45 -2.59
CA MET A 44 -1.77 -3.00 -2.15
C MET A 44 -1.75 -1.53 -1.75
N VAL A 45 -2.62 -0.75 -2.38
CA VAL A 45 -2.85 0.66 -2.02
C VAL A 45 -3.76 0.70 -0.79
N VAL A 46 -3.33 1.42 0.24
CA VAL A 46 -3.99 1.47 1.54
C VAL A 46 -4.33 2.91 1.93
N GLY A 47 -5.45 3.07 2.63
CA GLY A 47 -5.77 4.26 3.41
C GLY A 47 -5.44 4.06 4.89
N VAL A 48 -5.73 5.06 5.73
CA VAL A 48 -5.50 4.99 7.17
C VAL A 48 -6.78 5.32 7.91
N VAL A 49 -7.26 4.40 8.74
CA VAL A 49 -8.42 4.64 9.61
C VAL A 49 -8.02 5.65 10.67
N THR A 50 -8.56 6.87 10.57
CA THR A 50 -8.18 8.05 11.39
C THR A 50 -8.28 7.77 12.88
N ALA A 51 -9.34 7.06 13.31
CA ALA A 51 -9.56 6.77 14.73
C ALA A 51 -8.51 5.82 15.34
N SER A 52 -7.91 4.95 14.53
CA SER A 52 -6.97 3.93 15.02
C SER A 52 -5.53 4.13 14.57
N GLY A 53 -5.29 4.92 13.53
CA GLY A 53 -4.00 5.05 12.86
C GLY A 53 -3.55 3.80 12.10
N LYS A 54 -4.42 2.79 11.95
CA LYS A 54 -4.10 1.55 11.25
C LYS A 54 -4.37 1.65 9.76
N TYR A 55 -3.55 0.94 8.99
CA TYR A 55 -3.70 0.85 7.54
C TYR A 55 -4.75 -0.21 7.20
N THR A 56 -5.54 0.06 6.17
CA THR A 56 -6.56 -0.86 5.63
C THR A 56 -6.64 -0.66 4.13
N PRO A 57 -7.16 -1.61 3.32
CA PRO A 57 -7.32 -1.41 1.89
C PRO A 57 -8.04 -0.08 1.60
N LEU A 58 -7.54 0.65 0.61
CA LEU A 58 -8.19 1.87 0.15
C LEU A 58 -9.68 1.59 -0.11
N THR A 59 -10.58 2.37 0.47
CA THR A 59 -12.03 2.14 0.34
C THR A 59 -12.69 3.44 -0.15
N PRO A 60 -12.75 3.68 -1.47
CA PRO A 60 -13.40 4.86 -2.03
C PRO A 60 -14.86 4.96 -1.54
N GLY A 61 -15.23 6.11 -0.99
CA GLY A 61 -16.57 6.36 -0.43
C GLY A 61 -16.72 6.03 1.06
N ALA A 62 -15.67 5.53 1.72
CA ALA A 62 -15.60 5.55 3.18
C ALA A 62 -15.54 7.01 3.71
N THR A 63 -15.66 7.14 5.03
CA THR A 63 -15.61 8.44 5.74
C THR A 63 -14.79 8.35 7.03
N ASP A 64 -13.92 7.34 7.12
CA ASP A 64 -13.12 7.03 8.30
C ASP A 64 -11.62 7.32 8.09
N GLY A 65 -11.25 7.87 6.94
CA GLY A 65 -9.88 8.11 6.48
C GLY A 65 -9.34 7.01 5.55
N SER A 66 -10.01 5.86 5.44
CA SER A 66 -9.61 4.80 4.49
C SER A 66 -9.94 5.14 3.04
N GLU A 67 -10.76 6.16 2.80
CA GLU A 67 -11.08 6.70 1.47
C GLU A 67 -9.90 7.42 0.80
N ASP A 68 -8.94 7.92 1.57
CA ASP A 68 -7.77 8.65 1.08
C ASP A 68 -6.54 7.73 1.00
N ALA A 69 -5.99 7.57 -0.21
CA ALA A 69 -4.79 6.75 -0.41
C ALA A 69 -3.58 7.37 0.32
N ALA A 70 -3.00 6.60 1.23
CA ALA A 70 -1.98 7.07 2.15
C ALA A 70 -0.61 6.39 1.96
N ALA A 71 -0.59 5.12 1.54
CA ALA A 71 0.63 4.34 1.41
C ALA A 71 0.44 3.11 0.50
N ILE A 72 1.53 2.36 0.28
CA ILE A 72 1.53 1.09 -0.45
C ILE A 72 2.18 0.01 0.43
N LEU A 73 1.54 -1.15 0.55
CA LEU A 73 2.06 -2.28 1.32
C LEU A 73 3.29 -2.91 0.65
N PHE A 74 4.41 -2.98 1.38
CA PHE A 74 5.70 -3.45 0.85
C PHE A 74 5.78 -4.96 0.65
N SER A 75 5.40 -5.72 1.68
CA SER A 75 5.45 -7.18 1.70
C SER A 75 4.07 -7.73 2.02
N SER A 76 3.79 -8.96 1.58
CA SER A 76 2.50 -9.59 1.90
C SER A 76 2.37 -9.80 3.41
N VAL A 77 1.19 -9.53 3.95
CA VAL A 77 0.89 -9.64 5.39
C VAL A 77 -0.48 -10.27 5.56
N ASP A 78 -0.56 -11.33 6.35
CA ASP A 78 -1.84 -11.93 6.75
C ASP A 78 -2.30 -11.32 8.08
N ALA A 79 -3.26 -10.40 8.00
CA ALA A 79 -3.97 -9.82 9.14
C ALA A 79 -5.41 -10.36 9.24
N SER A 80 -5.70 -11.55 8.69
CA SER A 80 -7.08 -12.08 8.65
C SER A 80 -7.69 -12.27 10.05
N ALA A 81 -6.91 -12.72 11.02
CA ALA A 81 -7.38 -13.06 12.37
C ALA A 81 -7.20 -11.92 13.40
N ALA A 82 -6.21 -11.05 13.21
CA ALA A 82 -5.86 -9.97 14.12
C ALA A 82 -5.05 -8.90 13.39
N ASP A 83 -4.91 -7.73 14.01
CA ASP A 83 -4.00 -6.70 13.53
C ASP A 83 -2.58 -7.26 13.38
N ALA A 84 -1.90 -6.93 12.29
CA ALA A 84 -0.57 -7.46 12.01
C ALA A 84 0.45 -6.32 11.73
N PRO A 85 1.70 -6.46 12.20
CA PRO A 85 2.75 -5.52 11.83
C PRO A 85 3.04 -5.61 10.33
N ALA A 86 3.25 -4.45 9.71
CA ALA A 86 3.48 -4.33 8.28
C ALA A 86 4.49 -3.22 7.98
N VAL A 87 5.05 -3.26 6.77
CA VAL A 87 5.92 -2.19 6.24
C VAL A 87 5.25 -1.57 5.03
N PHE A 88 5.29 -0.25 4.96
CA PHE A 88 4.63 0.52 3.91
C PHE A 88 5.61 1.48 3.26
N HIS A 89 5.47 1.69 1.96
CA HIS A 89 6.02 2.85 1.27
C HIS A 89 5.11 4.04 1.53
N VAL A 90 5.64 5.05 2.22
CA VAL A 90 4.86 6.21 2.68
C VAL A 90 5.31 7.53 2.04
N ARG A 91 6.45 7.53 1.33
CA ARG A 91 7.05 8.71 0.69
C ARG A 91 8.21 8.32 -0.22
N GLY A 92 8.69 9.27 -1.02
CA GLY A 92 10.01 9.23 -1.66
C GLY A 92 10.24 8.00 -2.53
N CYS A 93 9.21 7.53 -3.24
CA CYS A 93 9.33 6.39 -4.13
C CYS A 93 8.57 6.60 -5.44
N GLU A 94 9.04 5.94 -6.49
CA GLU A 94 8.34 5.78 -7.75
C GLU A 94 7.89 4.33 -7.90
N VAL A 95 6.65 4.13 -8.33
CA VAL A 95 6.00 2.81 -8.41
C VAL A 95 5.30 2.61 -9.73
N ASN A 96 5.24 1.36 -10.20
CA ASN A 96 4.57 0.98 -11.44
C ASN A 96 3.08 0.74 -11.21
N ASP A 97 2.20 1.53 -11.85
CA ASP A 97 0.74 1.41 -11.72
C ASP A 97 0.22 -0.01 -12.03
N ALA A 98 0.81 -0.68 -13.02
CA ALA A 98 0.39 -2.02 -13.44
C ALA A 98 0.65 -3.09 -12.36
N GLU A 99 1.60 -2.82 -11.46
CA GLU A 99 1.96 -3.71 -10.36
C GLU A 99 1.26 -3.34 -9.05
N LEU A 100 0.55 -2.21 -8.99
CA LEU A 100 -0.27 -1.86 -7.83
C LEU A 100 -1.54 -2.71 -7.77
N ILE A 101 -2.05 -2.90 -6.55
CA ILE A 101 -3.33 -3.56 -6.30
C ILE A 101 -4.29 -2.49 -5.80
N TRP A 102 -5.19 -2.11 -6.71
CA TRP A 102 -6.27 -1.17 -6.46
C TRP A 102 -7.52 -1.89 -5.93
N PRO A 103 -8.45 -1.18 -5.29
CA PRO A 103 -9.74 -1.74 -4.90
C PRO A 103 -10.50 -2.28 -6.11
N ASP A 104 -11.16 -3.42 -5.94
CA ASP A 104 -11.96 -4.03 -7.00
C ASP A 104 -13.04 -3.05 -7.48
N GLY A 105 -13.11 -2.85 -8.80
CA GLY A 105 -14.11 -1.97 -9.41
C GLY A 105 -13.89 -0.47 -9.16
N ILE A 106 -12.72 -0.04 -8.68
CA ILE A 106 -12.42 1.40 -8.50
C ILE A 106 -12.74 2.20 -9.78
N SER A 107 -13.44 3.32 -9.62
CA SER A 107 -13.74 4.19 -10.76
C SER A 107 -12.48 4.90 -11.25
N ALA A 108 -12.47 5.34 -12.52
CA ALA A 108 -11.35 6.11 -13.06
C ALA A 108 -11.11 7.42 -12.27
N ASN A 109 -12.18 8.06 -11.79
CA ASN A 109 -12.10 9.29 -11.01
C ASN A 109 -11.49 9.02 -9.62
N ASP A 110 -11.95 7.96 -8.94
CA ASP A 110 -11.44 7.62 -7.61
C ASP A 110 -9.97 7.16 -7.68
N LYS A 111 -9.61 6.39 -8.72
CA LYS A 111 -8.21 6.01 -8.95
C LYS A 111 -7.34 7.25 -9.22
N ALA A 112 -7.82 8.21 -10.02
CA ALA A 112 -7.09 9.45 -10.26
C ALA A 112 -6.91 10.28 -8.98
N ALA A 113 -7.94 10.36 -8.14
CA ALA A 113 -7.87 11.02 -6.84
C ALA A 113 -6.87 10.32 -5.90
N ALA A 114 -6.89 9.00 -5.84
CA ALA A 114 -5.95 8.20 -5.07
C ALA A 114 -4.49 8.40 -5.54
N ILE A 115 -4.24 8.43 -6.85
CA ILE A 115 -2.92 8.74 -7.42
C ILE A 115 -2.48 10.16 -7.02
N ALA A 116 -3.39 11.14 -7.05
CA ALA A 116 -3.09 12.50 -6.61
C ALA A 116 -2.75 12.58 -5.12
N ALA A 117 -3.46 11.82 -4.28
CA ALA A 117 -3.19 11.72 -2.84
C ALA A 117 -1.81 11.09 -2.56
N LEU A 118 -1.48 9.98 -3.23
CA LEU A 118 -0.15 9.36 -3.16
C LEU A 118 0.95 10.32 -3.61
N LYS A 119 0.72 11.06 -4.71
CA LYS A 119 1.66 12.07 -5.20
C LYS A 119 1.91 13.18 -4.17
N ALA A 120 0.88 13.62 -3.45
CA ALA A 120 1.03 14.61 -2.38
C ALA A 120 1.88 14.09 -1.20
N LYS A 121 1.98 12.77 -0.99
CA LYS A 121 2.88 12.12 -0.04
C LYS A 121 4.30 11.90 -0.60
N GLY A 122 4.54 12.21 -1.87
CA GLY A 122 5.81 11.95 -2.56
C GLY A 122 5.94 10.51 -3.06
N ILE A 123 4.83 9.78 -3.21
CA ILE A 123 4.76 8.47 -3.88
C ILE A 123 4.29 8.72 -5.31
N ILE A 124 5.16 8.51 -6.28
CA ILE A 124 4.89 8.82 -7.69
C ILE A 124 4.49 7.54 -8.43
N VAL A 125 3.24 7.47 -8.88
CA VAL A 125 2.75 6.37 -9.71
C VAL A 125 3.11 6.64 -11.18
N ARG A 126 3.65 5.63 -11.87
CA ARG A 126 4.13 5.66 -13.26
C ARG A 126 3.39 4.66 -14.13
#